data_AF-A0A392TCE6-F1
#
_entry.id   AF-A0A392TCE6-F1
#
_cell.length_a   1.000
_cell.length_b   1.000
_cell.length_c   1.000
_cell.angle_alpha   90.00
_cell.angle_beta   90.00
_cell.angle_gamma   90.00
#
_symmetry.space_group_name_H-M   'P 1'
#
loop_
_entity.id
_entity.type
_entity.pdbx_description
1 polymer ?
#
loop_
_entity_poly.entity_id
_entity_poly.type
_entity_poly.pdbx_seq_one_letter_code
_entity_poly.pdbx_strand_id
1 'polypeptide(L)' 'MVHNGMVTHRALKPMTPPFPAWYDAKANCEFHADTQGHSINNCRAFKKKVQELMDEQL' A
#
# COMPACT_ATOMS: atom_id res chain seq x y z
N MET A 1 8.06 5.21 -9.36
CA MET A 1 9.17 5.47 -10.29
C MET A 1 10.43 5.06 -9.54
N VAL A 2 11.10 3.98 -9.95
CA VAL A 2 12.25 3.41 -9.23
C VAL A 2 13.52 4.02 -9.81
N HIS A 3 14.41 4.51 -8.94
CA HIS A 3 15.82 4.70 -9.24
C HIS A 3 16.62 3.81 -8.28
N ASN A 4 17.47 2.94 -8.84
CA ASN A 4 18.57 2.21 -8.19
C ASN A 4 18.30 1.50 -6.85
N GLY A 5 17.29 0.64 -6.78
CA GLY A 5 17.18 -0.35 -5.69
C GLY A 5 16.50 0.15 -4.40
N MET A 6 16.06 1.40 -4.36
CA MET A 6 15.09 1.87 -3.38
C MET A 6 13.72 1.95 -4.03
N VAL A 7 12.81 1.05 -3.65
CA VAL A 7 11.40 1.22 -3.95
C VAL A 7 10.94 2.41 -3.12
N THR A 8 10.78 3.58 -3.75
CA THR A 8 10.22 4.74 -3.08
C THR A 8 8.81 4.37 -2.64
N HIS A 9 8.61 4.18 -1.34
CA HIS A 9 7.30 3.89 -0.79
C HIS A 9 6.32 4.98 -1.23
N ARG A 10 5.14 4.55 -1.68
CA ARG A 10 4.10 5.49 -2.06
C ARG A 10 3.53 6.09 -0.79
N ALA A 11 4.00 7.27 -0.40
CA ALA A 11 3.47 8.01 0.74
C ALA A 11 1.97 8.28 0.50
N LEU A 12 1.13 7.78 1.40
CA LEU A 12 -0.28 8.16 1.44
C LEU A 12 -0.44 9.36 2.38
N LYS A 13 -1.42 10.22 2.08
CA LYS A 13 -1.85 11.20 3.08
C LYS A 13 -2.35 10.43 4.32
N PRO A 14 -1.93 10.81 5.54
CA PRO A 14 -2.49 10.26 6.76
C PRO A 14 -4.02 10.38 6.73
N MET A 15 -4.70 9.30 7.08
CA MET A 15 -6.16 9.32 7.18
C MET A 15 -6.57 10.13 8.40
N THR A 16 -7.57 10.98 8.26
CA THR A 16 -8.14 11.75 9.37
C THR A 16 -9.43 11.09 9.84
N PRO A 17 -9.77 11.16 11.15
CA PRO A 17 -11.05 10.69 11.66
C PRO A 17 -12.26 11.37 10.99
N PRO A 18 -13.44 10.73 10.96
CA PRO A 18 -13.73 9.38 11.46
C PRO A 18 -13.17 8.29 10.53
N PHE A 19 -12.55 7.27 11.12
CA PHE A 19 -11.98 6.16 10.36
C PHE A 19 -13.08 5.24 9.80
N PRO A 20 -12.88 4.67 8.60
CA PRO A 20 -13.78 3.65 8.05
C PRO A 20 -13.83 2.40 8.94
N ALA A 21 -14.92 1.62 8.85
CA ALA A 21 -15.08 0.37 9.62
C ALA A 21 -14.00 -0.69 9.34
N TRP A 22 -13.32 -0.63 8.20
CA TRP A 22 -12.22 -1.52 7.84
C TRP A 22 -10.84 -1.04 8.33
N TYR A 23 -10.76 0.14 8.93
CA TYR A 23 -9.50 0.68 9.43
C TYR A 23 -9.04 -0.10 10.66
N ASP A 24 -7.83 -0.62 10.60
CA ASP A 24 -7.17 -1.28 11.72
C ASP A 24 -5.93 -0.49 12.13
N ALA A 25 -6.02 0.17 13.29
CA ALA A 25 -4.92 0.91 13.90
C ALA A 25 -3.72 0.02 14.24
N LYS A 26 -3.89 -1.30 14.37
CA LYS A 26 -2.77 -2.20 14.66
C LYS A 26 -2.08 -2.72 13.40
N ALA A 27 -2.70 -2.51 12.24
CA ALA A 27 -2.15 -2.93 10.95
C ALA A 27 -1.33 -1.81 10.31
N ASN A 28 -0.22 -2.19 9.70
CA ASN A 28 0.63 -1.33 8.88
C ASN A 28 0.78 -1.92 7.47
N CYS A 29 0.98 -1.05 6.49
CA CYS A 29 1.15 -1.43 5.10
C CYS A 29 2.58 -1.15 4.62
N GLU A 30 3.38 -2.20 4.50
CA GLU A 30 4.77 -2.13 4.03
C GLU A 30 4.87 -1.51 2.62
N PHE A 31 3.87 -1.69 1.76
CA PHE A 31 3.85 -1.06 0.43
C PHE A 31 3.78 0.49 0.51
N HIS A 32 3.30 1.03 1.64
CA HIS A 32 3.10 2.46 1.89
C HIS A 32 3.97 2.99 3.04
N ALA A 33 5.23 2.57 3.16
CA ALA A 33 6.13 3.00 4.24
C ALA A 33 5.54 2.77 5.64
N ASP A 34 5.00 1.56 5.85
CA ASP A 34 4.39 1.16 7.12
C ASP A 34 3.22 2.06 7.58
N THR A 35 2.51 2.68 6.63
CA THR A 35 1.33 3.50 6.94
C THR A 35 0.29 2.67 7.70
N GLN A 36 -0.18 3.20 8.83
CA GLN A 36 -1.18 2.59 9.70
C GLN A 36 -2.58 2.59 9.05
N GLY A 37 -3.36 1.52 9.30
CA GLY A 37 -4.78 1.45 8.96
C GLY A 37 -5.19 0.21 8.18
N HIS A 38 -4.26 -0.42 7.48
CA HIS A 38 -4.50 -1.70 6.79
C HIS A 38 -3.19 -2.46 6.60
N SER A 39 -3.26 -3.78 6.46
CA SER A 39 -2.11 -4.64 6.14
C SER A 39 -1.80 -4.64 4.65
N ILE A 40 -0.59 -5.06 4.26
CA ILE A 40 -0.22 -5.23 2.84
C ILE A 40 -1.18 -6.16 2.09
N ASN A 41 -1.69 -7.21 2.74
CA ASN A 41 -2.66 -8.14 2.16
C ASN A 41 -4.02 -7.48 1.84
N ASN A 42 -4.37 -6.41 2.56
CA ASN A 42 -5.58 -5.62 2.31
C ASN A 42 -5.30 -4.37 1.45
N CYS A 43 -4.04 -4.15 1.06
CA CYS A 43 -3.66 -3.02 0.24
C CYS A 43 -4.14 -3.20 -1.20
N ARG A 44 -5.15 -2.42 -1.58
CA ARG A 44 -5.68 -2.42 -2.96
C ARG A 44 -4.64 -1.95 -3.99
N ALA A 45 -3.77 -1.01 -3.62
CA ALA A 45 -2.72 -0.52 -4.51
C ALA A 45 -1.65 -1.59 -4.78
N PHE A 46 -1.27 -2.35 -3.75
CA PHE A 46 -0.38 -3.50 -3.90
C PHE A 46 -0.99 -4.56 -4.83
N LYS A 47 -2.24 -4.99 -4.57
CA LYS A 47 -2.94 -5.96 -5.44
C LYS A 47 -3.00 -5.52 -6.89
N LYS A 48 -3.33 -4.24 -7.13
CA LYS A 48 -3.33 -3.69 -8.48
C LYS A 48 -1.94 -3.76 -9.11
N LYS A 49 -0.89 -3.40 -8.37
CA LYS A 49 0.47 -3.43 -8.92
C LYS A 49 0.94 -4.85 -9.24
N VAL A 50 0.59 -5.82 -8.40
CA VAL A 50 0.85 -7.24 -8.67
C VAL A 50 0.13 -7.70 -9.94
N GLN A 51 -1.14 -7.30 -10.14
CA GLN A 51 -1.87 -7.62 -11.37
C GLN A 51 -1.23 -6.98 -12.61
N GLU A 52 -0.89 -5.68 -12.55
CA GLU A 52 -0.18 -5.00 -13.65
C GLU A 52 1.12 -5.73 -14.02
N LEU A 53 1.88 -6.19 -13.03
CA LEU A 53 3.12 -6.94 -13.27
C LEU A 53 2.85 -8.33 -13.87
N MET A 54 1.76 -9.00 -13.51
CA MET A 54 1.37 -10.28 -14.13
C MET A 54 0.95 -10.07 -15.58
N ASP A 55 0.19 -9.00 -15.85
CA ASP A 55 -0.30 -8.68 -17.20
C ASP A 55 0.82 -8.20 -18.12
N GLU A 56 1.87 -7.55 -17.60
CA GLU A 56 3.07 -7.15 -18.35
C GLU A 56 4.01 -8.32 -18.69
N GLN A 57 3.83 -9.49 -18.05
CA GLN A 57 4.60 -10.71 -18.34
C GLN A 57 3.91 -11.64 -19.35
N LEU A 58 2.73 -11.26 -19.85
CA LEU A 58 1.97 -11.96 -20.90
C LEU A 58 2.10 -11.24 -22.25
#